data_AF-A0A0S8DEF5-F1
#
_entry.id   AF-A0A0S8DEF5-F1
#
_cell.length_a   1.000
_cell.length_b   1.000
_cell.length_c   1.000
_cell.angle_alpha   90.00
_cell.angle_beta   90.00
_cell.angle_gamma   90.00
#
_symmetry.space_group_name_H-M   'P 1'
#
loop_
_entity.id
_entity.type
_entity.pdbx_description
1 polymer ?
#
loop_
_entity_poly.entity_id
_entity_poly.type
_entity_poly.pdbx_seq_one_letter_code
_entity_poly.pdbx_strand_id
1 'polypeptide(L)'
;MTDGLLLKTIKHNCDISDARDNGIYSICTLVLKLRNLYKWEHGLEPWEEPDSPVLLDWIAAKEEYWETIDAESFSPIPIDDEEIDPFQLPVINRHLALDNHIYGAGYGRSMKAVFFMAEILE
;
A
#
# COMPACT_ATOMS: atom_id res chain seq x y z
N MET A 1 -11.41 15.87 -9.22
CA MET A 1 -11.11 14.71 -10.10
C MET A 1 -9.67 14.31 -9.85
N THR A 2 -9.41 13.80 -8.64
CA THR A 2 -8.05 13.80 -8.06
C THR A 2 -7.80 12.53 -7.21
N ASP A 3 -8.85 11.86 -6.73
CA ASP A 3 -8.75 10.69 -5.83
C ASP A 3 -8.15 9.44 -6.47
N GLY A 4 -8.44 9.18 -7.74
CA GLY A 4 -8.01 7.94 -8.40
C GLY A 4 -6.50 7.86 -8.61
N LEU A 5 -5.87 8.98 -8.99
CA LEU A 5 -4.42 9.07 -9.17
C LEU A 5 -3.72 9.03 -7.81
N LEU A 6 -4.24 9.78 -6.84
CA LEU A 6 -3.74 9.82 -5.48
C LEU A 6 -3.74 8.42 -4.82
N LEU A 7 -4.87 7.73 -4.85
CA LEU A 7 -4.99 6.38 -4.28
C LEU A 7 -4.05 5.39 -4.97
N LYS A 8 -3.88 5.51 -6.30
CA LYS A 8 -2.94 4.68 -7.05
C LYS A 8 -1.50 4.92 -6.61
N THR A 9 -1.09 6.18 -6.42
CA THR A 9 0.26 6.51 -5.92
C THR A 9 0.48 5.99 -4.51
N ILE A 10 -0.51 6.11 -3.63
CA ILE A 10 -0.41 5.57 -2.26
C ILE A 10 -0.24 4.06 -2.28
N LYS A 11 -1.04 3.34 -3.09
CA LYS A 11 -0.91 1.88 -3.27
C LYS A 11 0.46 1.50 -3.83
N HIS A 12 0.97 2.23 -4.83
CA HIS A 12 2.31 2.00 -5.39
C HIS A 12 3.40 2.16 -4.33
N ASN A 13 3.30 3.18 -3.46
CA ASN A 13 4.24 3.35 -2.35
C ASN A 13 4.14 2.22 -1.31
N CYS A 14 2.94 1.67 -1.06
CA CYS A 14 2.79 0.46 -0.26
C CYS A 14 3.47 -0.75 -0.92
N ASP A 15 3.29 -0.94 -2.23
CA ASP A 15 3.94 -2.02 -2.99
C ASP A 15 5.47 -1.89 -2.94
N ILE A 16 6.05 -0.70 -3.14
CA ILE A 16 7.49 -0.45 -2.99
C ILE A 16 7.96 -0.82 -1.58
N SER A 17 7.22 -0.43 -0.54
CA SER A 17 7.63 -0.78 0.82
C SER A 17 7.54 -2.29 1.07
N ASP A 18 6.51 -2.96 0.57
CA ASP A 18 6.40 -4.42 0.71
C ASP A 18 7.51 -5.14 -0.06
N ALA A 19 7.83 -4.68 -1.27
CA ALA A 19 8.94 -5.19 -2.07
C ALA A 19 10.29 -5.08 -1.33
N ARG A 20 10.56 -3.93 -0.69
CA ARG A 20 11.80 -3.71 0.08
C ARG A 20 11.90 -4.53 1.36
N ASP A 21 10.79 -4.63 2.10
CA ASP A 21 10.80 -5.10 3.48
C ASP A 21 10.15 -6.48 3.66
N ASN A 22 9.79 -7.23 2.59
CA ASN A 22 9.16 -8.55 2.73
C ASN A 22 10.01 -9.56 3.53
N GLY A 23 11.34 -9.42 3.47
CA GLY A 23 12.31 -10.27 4.19
C GLY A 23 12.29 -10.12 5.71
N ILE A 24 11.55 -9.16 6.28
CA ILE A 24 11.37 -9.06 7.74
C ILE A 24 10.52 -10.19 8.32
N TYR A 25 9.75 -10.89 7.48
CA TYR A 25 8.85 -11.96 7.88
C TYR A 25 9.48 -13.33 7.62
N SER A 26 9.16 -14.32 8.48
CA SER A 26 9.39 -15.72 8.11
C SER A 26 8.48 -16.10 6.94
N ILE A 27 8.88 -17.08 6.14
CA ILE A 27 8.13 -17.52 4.96
C ILE A 27 6.66 -17.83 5.28
N CYS A 28 6.37 -18.54 6.38
CA CYS A 28 4.99 -18.83 6.78
C CYS A 28 4.20 -17.56 7.13
N THR A 29 4.85 -16.59 7.78
CA THR A 29 4.21 -15.31 8.13
C THR A 29 3.94 -14.47 6.89
N LEU A 30 4.87 -14.46 5.95
CA LEU A 30 4.73 -13.75 4.67
C LEU A 30 3.56 -14.31 3.87
N VAL A 31 3.47 -15.64 3.70
CA VAL A 31 2.38 -16.30 2.98
C VAL A 31 1.01 -15.98 3.62
N LEU A 32 0.90 -16.01 4.96
CA LEU A 32 -0.34 -15.66 5.64
C LEU A 32 -0.74 -14.19 5.44
N LYS A 33 0.23 -13.28 5.39
CA LYS A 33 0.00 -11.86 5.11
C LYS A 33 -0.42 -11.64 3.65
N LEU A 34 0.28 -12.26 2.71
CA LEU A 34 -0.04 -12.21 1.28
C LEU A 34 -1.44 -12.78 1.00
N ARG A 35 -1.85 -13.84 1.69
CA ARG A 35 -3.22 -14.35 1.62
C ARG A 35 -4.25 -13.31 2.07
N ASN A 36 -3.99 -12.60 3.17
CA ASN A 36 -4.89 -11.54 3.61
C ASN A 36 -4.90 -10.35 2.64
N LEU A 37 -3.75 -10.01 2.05
CA LEU A 37 -3.65 -8.99 1.01
C LEU A 37 -4.45 -9.40 -0.23
N TYR A 38 -4.34 -10.64 -0.69
CA TYR A 38 -5.13 -11.18 -1.79
C TYR A 38 -6.62 -10.97 -1.54
N LYS A 39 -7.11 -11.38 -0.35
CA LYS A 39 -8.52 -11.21 0.02
C LYS A 39 -8.94 -9.74 -0.03
N TRP A 40 -8.11 -8.85 0.50
CA TRP A 40 -8.39 -7.42 0.51
C TRP A 40 -8.40 -6.80 -0.89
N GLU A 41 -7.45 -7.14 -1.75
CA GLU A 41 -7.40 -6.66 -3.15
C GLU A 41 -8.55 -7.17 -4.00
N HIS A 42 -9.09 -8.36 -3.70
CA HIS A 42 -10.21 -8.97 -4.42
C HIS A 42 -11.57 -8.72 -3.77
N GLY A 43 -11.64 -7.96 -2.67
CA GLY A 43 -12.88 -7.68 -1.96
C GLY A 43 -13.56 -8.92 -1.38
N LEU A 44 -12.77 -9.93 -1.00
CA LEU A 44 -13.26 -11.15 -0.35
C LEU A 44 -13.48 -10.93 1.15
N GLU A 45 -14.50 -11.59 1.69
CA GLU A 45 -14.77 -11.56 3.11
C GLU A 45 -13.66 -12.27 3.92
N PRO A 46 -13.47 -11.93 5.21
CA PRO A 46 -12.39 -12.50 6.02
C PRO A 46 -12.39 -14.03 6.11
N TRP A 47 -13.56 -14.67 6.01
CA TRP A 47 -13.75 -16.13 6.07
C TRP A 47 -13.75 -16.81 4.70
N GLU A 48 -13.75 -16.05 3.61
CA GLU A 48 -13.63 -16.61 2.26
C GLU A 48 -12.17 -16.89 1.96
N GLU A 49 -11.85 -18.13 1.58
CA GLU A 49 -10.48 -18.55 1.32
C GLU A 49 -10.35 -18.92 -0.17
N PRO A 50 -9.36 -18.36 -0.88
CA PRO A 50 -9.11 -18.75 -2.26
C PRO A 50 -8.61 -20.19 -2.34
N ASP A 51 -8.85 -20.83 -3.49
CA ASP A 51 -8.22 -22.11 -3.81
C ASP A 51 -6.70 -21.99 -3.74
N SER A 52 -6.05 -22.97 -3.11
CA SER A 52 -4.60 -22.90 -2.86
C SER A 52 -3.76 -22.70 -4.12
N PRO A 53 -4.03 -23.37 -5.26
CA PRO A 53 -3.28 -23.12 -6.49
C PRO A 53 -3.42 -21.68 -6.98
N VAL A 54 -4.63 -21.12 -6.95
CA VAL A 54 -4.91 -19.73 -7.38
C VAL A 54 -4.15 -18.73 -6.52
N LEU A 55 -4.17 -18.94 -5.20
CA LEU A 55 -3.43 -18.09 -4.26
C LEU A 55 -1.92 -18.16 -4.50
N LEU A 56 -1.36 -19.36 -4.70
CA LEU A 56 0.07 -19.55 -4.89
C LEU A 56 0.54 -18.94 -6.21
N ASP A 57 -0.24 -19.07 -7.29
CA ASP A 57 0.05 -18.42 -8.57
C ASP A 57 0.04 -16.88 -8.43
N TRP A 58 -0.91 -16.33 -7.68
CA TRP A 58 -0.95 -14.89 -7.40
C TRP A 58 0.24 -14.43 -6.55
N ILE A 59 0.63 -15.21 -5.52
CA ILE A 59 1.81 -14.91 -4.69
C ILE A 59 3.06 -14.83 -5.56
N ALA A 60 3.27 -15.82 -6.43
CA ALA A 60 4.43 -15.84 -7.33
C ALA A 60 4.46 -14.61 -8.26
N ALA A 61 3.31 -14.22 -8.83
CA ALA A 61 3.21 -13.03 -9.67
C ALA A 61 3.46 -11.72 -8.89
N LYS A 62 2.99 -11.63 -7.63
CA LYS A 62 3.23 -10.48 -6.76
C LYS A 62 4.71 -10.35 -6.40
N GLU A 63 5.38 -11.47 -6.09
CA GLU A 63 6.81 -11.51 -5.82
C GLU A 63 7.64 -11.12 -7.06
N GLU A 64 7.31 -11.64 -8.25
CA GLU A 64 7.96 -11.23 -9.52
C GLU A 64 7.79 -9.73 -9.78
N TYR A 65 6.60 -9.18 -9.54
CA TYR A 65 6.38 -7.73 -9.62
C TYR A 65 7.24 -6.96 -8.62
N TRP A 66 7.33 -7.41 -7.37
CA TRP A 66 8.14 -6.75 -6.35
C TRP A 66 9.62 -6.68 -6.70
N GLU A 67 10.18 -7.72 -7.34
CA GLU A 67 11.57 -7.69 -7.85
C GLU A 67 11.81 -6.56 -8.86
N THR A 68 10.76 -6.06 -9.53
CA THR A 68 10.90 -4.95 -10.50
C THR A 68 10.91 -3.55 -9.86
N ILE A 69 10.40 -3.42 -8.63
CA ILE A 69 10.17 -2.11 -7.98
C ILE A 69 10.90 -1.94 -6.64
N ASP A 70 11.60 -2.96 -6.14
CA ASP A 70 12.24 -2.94 -4.81
C ASP A 70 13.25 -1.79 -4.64
N ALA A 71 13.96 -1.45 -5.71
CA ALA A 71 14.95 -0.38 -5.75
C ALA A 71 14.35 1.02 -6.00
N GLU A 72 13.07 1.13 -6.37
CA GLU A 72 12.43 2.42 -6.69
C GLU A 72 12.26 3.28 -5.45
N SER A 73 12.54 4.58 -5.54
CA SER A 73 12.19 5.56 -4.51
C SER A 73 10.67 5.69 -4.36
N PHE A 74 10.19 6.03 -3.16
CA PHE A 74 8.77 6.35 -2.96
C PHE A 74 8.38 7.52 -3.86
N SER A 75 7.28 7.33 -4.58
CA SER A 75 6.73 8.31 -5.50
C SER A 75 6.14 9.50 -4.74
N PRO A 76 6.33 10.74 -5.23
CA PRO A 76 5.68 11.90 -4.66
C PRO A 76 4.16 11.80 -4.82
N ILE A 77 3.44 12.34 -3.84
CA ILE A 77 1.99 12.36 -3.78
C ILE A 77 1.47 13.48 -4.70
N PRO A 78 0.69 13.15 -5.75
CA PRO A 78 0.15 14.15 -6.66
C PRO A 78 -1.05 14.83 -6.01
N ILE A 79 -0.97 16.13 -5.83
CA ILE A 79 -2.05 16.97 -5.30
C ILE A 79 -2.16 18.20 -6.19
N ASP A 80 -3.31 18.38 -6.82
CA ASP A 80 -3.54 19.41 -7.83
C ASP A 80 -2.45 19.36 -8.93
N ASP A 81 -1.64 20.42 -9.07
CA ASP A 81 -0.50 20.50 -10.01
C ASP A 81 0.87 20.33 -9.30
N GLU A 82 0.88 19.87 -8.04
CA GLU A 82 2.08 19.70 -7.22
C GLU A 82 2.43 18.23 -6.95
N GLU A 83 3.73 17.94 -6.89
CA GLU A 83 4.31 16.66 -6.47
C GLU A 83 4.91 16.83 -5.08
N ILE A 84 4.27 16.24 -4.08
CA ILE A 84 4.62 16.46 -2.66
C ILE A 84 5.33 15.23 -2.11
N ASP A 85 6.44 15.42 -1.41
CA ASP A 85 7.13 14.31 -0.74
C ASP A 85 6.15 13.53 0.18
N PRO A 86 6.13 12.19 0.10
CA PRO A 86 5.09 11.38 0.76
C PRO A 86 5.14 11.45 2.29
N PHE A 87 6.19 11.99 2.89
CA PHE A 87 6.31 12.20 4.33
C PHE A 87 5.98 13.65 4.76
N GLN A 88 5.59 14.55 3.85
CA GLN A 88 5.09 15.90 4.15
C GLN A 88 3.60 15.90 4.52
N LEU A 89 3.24 15.11 5.55
CA LEU A 89 1.85 14.94 6.02
C LEU A 89 1.11 16.27 6.24
N PRO A 90 1.69 17.32 6.86
CA PRO A 90 0.96 18.57 7.09
C PRO A 90 0.54 19.30 5.81
N VAL A 91 1.32 19.12 4.73
CA VAL A 91 0.99 19.70 3.43
C VAL A 91 -0.12 18.86 2.79
N ILE A 92 0.09 17.55 2.66
CA ILE A 92 -0.87 16.62 2.05
C ILE A 92 -2.25 16.71 2.73
N ASN A 93 -2.30 16.65 4.06
CA ASN A 93 -3.56 16.68 4.81
C ASN A 93 -4.28 18.02 4.75
N ARG A 94 -3.60 19.14 4.45
CA ARG A 94 -4.27 20.43 4.24
C ARG A 94 -5.17 20.39 3.02
N HIS A 95 -4.78 19.69 1.97
CA HIS A 95 -5.59 19.53 0.76
C HIS A 95 -6.71 18.50 1.00
N LEU A 96 -6.40 17.36 1.62
CA LEU A 96 -7.39 16.29 1.84
C LEU A 96 -8.49 16.60 2.86
N ALA A 97 -8.24 17.54 3.78
CA ALA A 97 -9.23 17.97 4.76
C ALA A 97 -10.51 18.56 4.12
N LEU A 98 -10.44 19.02 2.86
CA LEU A 98 -11.60 19.53 2.12
C LEU A 98 -12.61 18.43 1.77
N ASP A 99 -12.12 17.20 1.59
CA ASP A 99 -12.91 16.05 1.13
C ASP A 99 -13.16 15.04 2.25
N ASN A 100 -13.00 15.43 3.52
CA ASN A 100 -13.20 14.54 4.68
C ASN A 100 -12.27 13.31 4.68
N HIS A 101 -11.10 13.42 4.06
CA HIS A 101 -10.09 12.38 4.03
C HIS A 101 -8.87 12.77 4.86
N ILE A 102 -8.16 11.75 5.37
CA ILE A 102 -6.87 11.89 6.03
C ILE A 102 -5.87 10.92 5.42
N TYR A 103 -4.66 11.40 5.22
CA TYR A 103 -3.49 10.64 4.81
C TYR A 103 -2.51 10.51 5.97
N GLY A 104 -1.92 9.33 6.08
CA GLY A 104 -0.84 9.07 7.02
C GLY A 104 0.31 8.35 6.34
N ALA A 105 1.53 8.76 6.69
CA ALA A 105 2.75 8.04 6.34
C ALA A 105 3.77 8.07 7.47
N GLY A 106 4.61 7.05 7.53
CA GLY A 106 5.66 6.96 8.53
C GLY A 106 6.35 5.62 8.52
N TYR A 107 7.14 5.36 9.56
CA TYR A 107 7.86 4.10 9.73
C TYR A 107 7.22 3.29 10.85
N GLY A 108 6.76 2.09 10.51
CA GLY A 108 6.16 1.14 11.43
C GLY A 108 7.20 0.22 12.06
N ARG A 109 6.74 -0.99 12.42
CA ARG A 109 7.61 -2.02 12.99
C ARG A 109 8.73 -2.36 12.01
N SER A 110 9.94 -2.55 12.55
CA SER A 110 11.14 -2.87 11.77
C SER A 110 11.56 -1.77 10.77
N MET A 111 11.17 -0.51 11.01
CA MET A 111 11.43 0.63 10.10
C MET A 111 10.83 0.47 8.70
N LYS A 112 9.85 -0.43 8.55
CA LYS A 112 9.08 -0.56 7.31
C LYS A 112 8.23 0.70 7.09
N ALA A 113 8.31 1.31 5.92
CA ALA A 113 7.46 2.44 5.59
C ALA A 113 5.99 2.01 5.49
N VAL A 114 5.07 2.86 5.93
CA VAL A 114 3.63 2.61 5.89
C VAL A 114 2.96 3.86 5.34
N PHE A 115 2.02 3.66 4.43
CA PHE A 115 1.19 4.70 3.84
C PHE A 115 -0.27 4.27 3.95
N PHE A 116 -1.17 5.20 4.25
CA PHE A 116 -2.60 4.94 4.22
C PHE A 116 -3.39 6.20 3.94
N MET A 117 -4.62 5.99 3.50
CA MET A 117 -5.66 7.00 3.39
C MET A 117 -6.91 6.46 4.05
N ALA A 118 -7.65 7.32 4.72
CA ALA A 118 -8.93 6.99 5.32
C ALA A 118 -9.91 8.14 5.12
N GLU A 119 -11.19 7.79 5.08
CA GLU A 119 -12.28 8.73 5.26
C GLU A 119 -12.50 8.96 6.76
N ILE A 120 -12.74 10.21 7.16
CA ILE A 120 -13.06 10.58 8.54
C ILE A 120 -14.57 10.36 8.73
N LEU A 121 -14.96 9.41 9.58
CA LEU A 121 -16.37 9.18 9.89
C LEU A 121 -16.81 10.09 11.06
N GLU A 122 -18.03 10.66 10.97
CA GLU A 122 -18.67 11.42 12.05
C GLU A 122 -19.07 10.54 13.26
#